data_AF-A0A1Q5HRB8-F1
#
_entry.id   AF-A0A1Q5HRB8-F1
#
_cell.length_a   1.000
_cell.length_b   1.000
_cell.length_c   1.000
_cell.angle_alpha   90.00
_cell.angle_beta   90.00
_cell.angle_gamma   90.00
#
_symmetry.space_group_name_H-M   'P 1'
#
loop_
_entity.id
_entity.type
_entity.pdbx_description
1 polymer ?
#
loop_
_entity_poly.entity_id
_entity_poly.type
_entity_poly.pdbx_seq_one_letter_code
_entity_poly.pdbx_strand_id
1 'polypeptide(L)'
;MTRGAEAPGRRDGEHVPVTPDWTCGSCGDEWPCATKRHHLLSEYQVDRASLSVYLGSCLAAATQDLRSVPVTALQDRFIGWVPRGPRTI
;
A
#
# COMPACT_ATOMS: atom_id res chain seq x y z
N MET A 1 -42.66 -4.17 12.96
CA MET A 1 -41.48 -4.98 13.34
C MET A 1 -40.31 -4.60 12.45
N THR A 2 -39.40 -3.81 12.98
CA THR A 2 -38.15 -3.36 12.35
C THR A 2 -37.16 -4.52 12.21
N ARG A 3 -36.70 -4.81 10.98
CA ARG A 3 -35.41 -5.45 10.77
C ARG A 3 -34.48 -4.36 10.26
N GLY A 4 -33.66 -3.82 11.17
CA GLY A 4 -32.64 -2.85 10.82
C GLY A 4 -31.76 -3.43 9.73
N ALA A 5 -31.73 -2.74 8.59
CA ALA A 5 -30.78 -3.01 7.54
C ALA A 5 -29.38 -2.92 8.16
N GLU A 6 -28.63 -4.00 7.98
CA GLU A 6 -27.27 -4.19 8.46
C GLU A 6 -26.41 -2.97 8.17
N ALA A 7 -25.67 -2.54 9.20
CA ALA A 7 -24.69 -1.47 9.12
C ALA A 7 -23.81 -1.66 7.87
N PRO A 8 -23.37 -0.59 7.19
CA PRO A 8 -22.44 -0.74 6.08
C PRO A 8 -21.24 -1.50 6.62
N GLY A 9 -21.06 -2.73 6.13
CA GLY A 9 -19.86 -3.52 6.35
C GLY A 9 -18.70 -2.65 5.91
N ARG A 10 -18.09 -1.99 6.89
CA ARG A 10 -16.89 -1.22 6.73
C ARG A 10 -15.92 -2.20 6.10
N ARG A 11 -15.35 -1.82 4.96
CA ARG A 11 -14.35 -2.61 4.22
C ARG A 11 -13.03 -2.61 5.02
N ASP A 12 -13.12 -2.86 6.34
CA ASP A 12 -12.08 -2.81 7.36
C ASP A 12 -10.91 -3.75 7.03
N GLY A 13 -11.11 -4.72 6.14
CA GLY A 13 -10.05 -5.65 5.71
C GLY A 13 -9.14 -5.11 4.59
N GLU A 14 -9.61 -4.18 3.75
CA GLU A 14 -8.82 -3.76 2.60
C GLU A 14 -8.12 -2.42 2.88
N HIS A 15 -6.82 -2.51 3.15
CA HIS A 15 -5.95 -1.36 3.37
C HIS A 15 -5.59 -0.68 2.03
N VAL A 16 -6.58 -0.07 1.37
CA VAL A 16 -6.41 0.68 0.12
C VAL A 16 -5.77 2.06 0.34
N PRO A 17 -5.03 2.59 -0.65
CA PRO A 17 -4.58 3.97 -0.63
C PRO A 17 -5.76 4.93 -0.90
N VAL A 18 -5.80 6.02 -0.16
CA VAL A 18 -6.70 7.16 -0.36
C VAL A 18 -5.84 8.31 -0.88
N THR A 19 -6.11 8.71 -2.12
CA THR A 19 -5.44 9.85 -2.77
C THR A 19 -6.21 11.15 -2.49
N PRO A 20 -5.55 12.32 -2.51
CA PRO A 20 -4.15 12.56 -2.86
C PRO A 20 -3.16 12.41 -1.69
N ASP A 21 -3.64 12.21 -0.46
CA ASP A 21 -2.77 12.18 0.73
C ASP A 21 -1.99 10.86 0.88
N TRP A 22 -2.33 9.86 0.06
CA TRP A 22 -1.79 8.50 0.13
C TRP A 22 -1.89 7.89 1.53
N THR A 23 -3.02 8.10 2.21
CA THR A 23 -3.30 7.50 3.51
C THR A 23 -4.04 6.19 3.33
N CYS A 24 -4.02 5.33 4.35
CA CYS A 24 -4.74 4.08 4.32
C CYS A 24 -6.19 4.32 4.71
N GLY A 25 -7.15 3.91 3.87
CA GLY A 25 -8.58 4.10 4.14
C GLY A 25 -9.12 3.33 5.35
N SER A 26 -8.39 2.31 5.83
CA SER A 26 -8.76 1.51 7.01
C SER A 26 -8.03 1.99 8.28
N CYS A 27 -6.71 2.20 8.21
CA CYS A 27 -5.90 2.61 9.37
C CYS A 27 -5.88 4.12 9.62
N GLY A 28 -5.99 4.94 8.58
CA GLY A 28 -5.64 6.37 8.62
C GLY A 28 -4.13 6.66 8.51
N ASP A 29 -3.27 5.66 8.71
CA ASP A 29 -1.81 5.79 8.57
C ASP A 29 -1.36 6.02 7.11
N GLU A 30 -0.10 6.41 6.94
CA GLU A 30 0.58 6.48 5.66
C GLU A 30 0.54 5.14 4.89
N TRP A 31 -0.06 5.14 3.70
CA TRP A 31 -0.05 3.99 2.80
C TRP A 31 1.30 3.84 2.08
N PRO A 32 1.93 2.66 2.00
CA PRO A 32 1.47 1.37 2.53
C PRO A 32 1.63 1.31 4.04
N CYS A 33 0.53 1.05 4.76
CA CYS A 33 0.55 0.84 6.20
C CYS A 33 1.14 -0.54 6.54
N ALA A 34 1.57 -0.78 7.78
CA ALA A 34 2.20 -2.04 8.18
C ALA A 34 1.38 -3.28 7.78
N THR A 35 0.05 -3.26 8.00
CA THR A 35 -0.84 -4.35 7.61
C THR A 35 -0.84 -4.59 6.11
N LYS A 36 -0.95 -3.54 5.28
CA LYS A 36 -0.89 -3.69 3.82
C LYS A 36 0.46 -4.22 3.36
N ARG A 37 1.57 -3.80 3.98
CA ARG A 37 2.90 -4.34 3.68
C ARG A 37 2.94 -5.85 3.93
N HIS A 38 2.44 -6.32 5.07
CA HIS A 38 2.35 -7.75 5.36
C HIS A 38 1.47 -8.51 4.35
N HIS A 39 0.30 -7.96 4.01
CA HIS A 39 -0.59 -8.57 3.02
C HIS A 39 0.10 -8.68 1.66
N LEU A 40 0.71 -7.59 1.17
CA LEU A 40 1.47 -7.57 -0.08
C LEU A 40 2.64 -8.56 -0.04
N LEU A 41 3.33 -8.69 1.10
CA LEU A 41 4.42 -9.66 1.22
C LEU A 41 3.93 -11.11 1.15
N SER A 42 2.74 -11.39 1.68
CA SER A 42 2.10 -12.70 1.61
C SER A 42 1.58 -13.01 0.21
N GLU A 43 0.83 -12.08 -0.39
CA GLU A 43 0.25 -12.20 -1.74
C GLU A 43 1.34 -12.40 -2.80
N TYR A 44 2.43 -11.63 -2.72
CA TYR A 44 3.54 -11.68 -3.66
C TYR A 44 4.75 -12.46 -3.10
N GLN A 45 4.52 -13.48 -2.27
CA GLN A 45 5.60 -14.27 -1.67
C GLN A 45 6.50 -14.93 -2.73
N VAL A 46 5.92 -15.37 -3.85
CA VAL A 46 6.62 -16.06 -4.94
C VAL A 46 7.17 -15.08 -5.97
N ASP A 47 6.47 -13.97 -6.23
CA ASP A 47 6.81 -13.01 -7.28
C ASP A 47 7.07 -11.61 -6.72
N ARG A 48 8.27 -11.45 -6.14
CA ARG A 48 8.76 -10.17 -5.63
C ARG A 48 9.00 -9.13 -6.73
N ALA A 49 9.20 -9.57 -7.98
CA ALA A 49 9.37 -8.67 -9.11
C ALA A 49 8.04 -7.96 -9.42
N SER A 50 6.94 -8.70 -9.51
CA SER A 50 5.60 -8.11 -9.69
C SER A 50 5.21 -7.18 -8.54
N LEU A 51 5.56 -7.52 -7.29
CA LEU A 51 5.36 -6.60 -6.16
C LEU A 51 6.09 -5.27 -6.36
N SER A 52 7.34 -5.34 -6.80
CA SER A 52 8.17 -4.14 -7.02
C SER A 52 7.62 -3.29 -8.16
N VAL A 53 7.13 -3.92 -9.23
CA VAL A 53 6.48 -3.23 -10.36
C VAL A 53 5.19 -2.54 -9.91
N TYR A 54 4.35 -3.24 -9.14
CA TYR A 54 3.12 -2.67 -8.57
C TYR A 54 3.41 -1.47 -7.67
N LEU A 55 4.34 -1.61 -6.72
CA LEU A 55 4.71 -0.52 -5.83
C LEU A 55 5.42 0.64 -6.57
N GLY A 56 6.15 0.34 -7.64
CA GLY A 56 6.77 1.34 -8.50
C GLY A 56 5.75 2.20 -9.24
N SER A 57 4.65 1.62 -9.72
CA SER A 57 3.57 2.39 -10.33
C SER A 57 2.84 3.26 -9.31
N CYS A 58 2.59 2.72 -8.11
CA CYS A 58 2.04 3.49 -6.99
C CYS A 58 2.97 4.64 -6.57
N LEU A 59 4.28 4.41 -6.49
CA LEU A 59 5.27 5.44 -6.20
C LEU A 59 5.24 6.56 -7.25
N ALA A 60 5.19 6.22 -8.55
CA ALA A 60 5.12 7.22 -9.62
C ALA A 60 3.87 8.11 -9.51
N ALA A 61 2.72 7.52 -9.16
CA ALA A 61 1.51 8.29 -8.87
C ALA A 61 1.67 9.13 -7.58
N ALA A 62 2.22 8.56 -6.51
CA ALA A 62 2.44 9.25 -5.24
C ALA A 62 3.37 10.45 -5.36
N THR A 63 4.42 10.37 -6.18
CA THR A 63 5.31 11.52 -6.45
C THR A 63 4.60 12.67 -7.16
N GLN A 64 3.53 12.39 -7.91
CA GLN A 64 2.72 13.41 -8.57
C GLN A 64 1.75 14.08 -7.58
N ASP A 65 1.19 13.33 -6.65
CA ASP A 65 0.25 13.87 -5.64
C ASP A 65 1.01 14.57 -4.50
N LEU A 66 2.06 13.95 -3.98
CA LEU A 66 2.87 14.42 -2.84
C LEU A 66 4.14 15.16 -3.28
N ARG A 67 3.99 16.18 -4.15
CA ARG A 67 5.14 16.93 -4.72
C ARG A 67 6.04 17.62 -3.69
N SER A 68 5.52 17.91 -2.49
CA SER A 68 6.29 18.52 -1.40
C SER A 68 7.17 17.51 -0.64
N VAL A 69 6.89 16.22 -0.76
CA VAL A 69 7.63 15.16 -0.08
C VAL A 69 8.86 14.78 -0.92
N PRO A 70 10.05 14.67 -0.32
CA PRO A 70 11.24 14.20 -1.03
C PRO A 70 11.01 12.82 -1.67
N VAL A 71 11.40 12.68 -2.94
CA VAL A 71 11.25 11.42 -3.68
C VAL A 71 11.96 10.25 -2.98
N THR A 72 13.09 10.50 -2.32
CA THR A 72 13.81 9.49 -1.53
C THR A 72 12.97 8.97 -0.37
N ALA A 73 12.25 9.84 0.35
CA ALA A 73 11.36 9.42 1.43
C ALA A 73 10.19 8.58 0.92
N LEU A 74 9.64 8.93 -0.26
CA LEU A 74 8.61 8.12 -0.91
C LEU A 74 9.16 6.77 -1.39
N GLN A 75 10.38 6.73 -1.92
CA GLN A 75 11.05 5.48 -2.30
C GLN A 75 11.26 4.56 -1.10
N ASP A 76 11.75 5.08 0.02
CA ASP A 76 11.93 4.29 1.24
C ASP A 76 10.58 3.78 1.79
N ARG A 77 9.54 4.59 1.72
CA ARG A 77 8.19 4.24 2.17
C ARG A 77 7.53 3.15 1.31
N PHE A 78 7.65 3.24 -0.02
CA PHE A 78 6.99 2.29 -0.94
C PHE A 78 7.85 1.05 -1.20
N ILE A 79 9.16 1.20 -1.37
CA ILE A 79 10.07 0.14 -1.85
C ILE A 79 11.10 -0.27 -0.79
N GLY A 80 11.45 0.60 0.15
CA GLY A 80 12.56 0.39 1.09
C GLY A 80 12.44 -0.84 1.98
N TRP A 81 11.22 -1.33 2.24
CA TRP A 81 10.95 -2.53 3.03
C TRP A 81 10.79 -3.81 2.20
N VAL A 82 10.72 -3.73 0.87
CA VAL A 82 10.51 -4.90 0.01
C VAL A 82 11.78 -5.76 0.00
N PRO A 83 11.72 -7.04 0.42
CA PRO A 83 12.86 -7.92 0.36
C PRO A 83 13.32 -8.06 -1.08
N ARG A 84 14.58 -7.70 -1.34
CA ARG A 84 15.21 -7.98 -2.62
C ARG A 84 15.41 -9.49 -2.68
N GLY A 85 14.73 -10.15 -3.61
CA GLY A 85 14.90 -11.59 -3.81
C GLY A 85 16.37 -11.95 -4.03
N PRO A 86 16.77 -13.21 -3.78
CA PRO A 86 18.13 -13.62 -4.04
C PRO A 86 18.46 -13.30 -5.50
N ARG A 87 19.47 -12.45 -5.72
CA ARG A 87 20.09 -12.30 -7.02
C ARG A 87 20.84 -13.61 -7.27
N THR A 88 20.16 -14.59 -7.83
CA THR A 88 20.85 -15.77 -8.37
C THR A 88 21.62 -15.28 -9.58
N ILE A 89 22.90 -14.98 -9.37
CA ILE A 89 23.90 -14.70 -10.41
C ILE A 89 24.30 -16.02 -11.05
#